data_AF-A0A356NTZ2-F1
#
_entry.id   AF-A0A356NTZ2-F1
#
_cell.length_a   1.000
_cell.length_b   1.000
_cell.length_c   1.000
_cell.angle_alpha   90.00
_cell.angle_beta   90.00
_cell.angle_gamma   90.00
#
_symmetry.space_group_name_H-M   'P 1'
#
loop_
_entity.id
_entity.type
_entity.pdbx_description
1 polymer ?
#
loop_
_entity_poly.entity_id
_entity_poly.type
_entity_poly.pdbx_seq_one_letter_code
_entity_poly.pdbx_strand_id
1 'polypeptide(L)'
;AKYAAIYALPGLVLLIVITRVWYAETRLPLKALIWFGGGFLLLASPNLIWNLSHDFATVRHLGDNANLARQSYDIGNSIRFIGAQFLTAGPLVFALMLGVFSLRTAAATHVLLFAFSAPPLLIITLQAFLSEANANWALTAMPALVLWLAIWPSQVSDLSQRPESTPPHTRCLTRRRLVGMAAGVNALLAAVLVVICWAGSMGPITPESDPLRRLRGWHDLAVDTRAVLTMHDARTVIADRRASAALLHWHFYDSDITVLVHDDDGYPSNHFEANHPWAPTPGRRIVALHAHETPPAIGTVLWNAETALSDTKIAQNRSRRLYLFSGIE
;
A
#
# COMPACT_ATOMS: atom_id res chain seq x y z
N ALA A 1 7.18 0.11 2.59
CA ALA A 1 8.62 0.33 2.35
C ALA A 1 9.55 -0.55 3.20
N LYS A 2 9.18 -0.99 4.42
CA LYS A 2 10.11 -1.59 5.41
C LYS A 2 11.02 -2.73 4.90
N TYR A 3 10.55 -3.64 4.03
CA TYR A 3 11.38 -4.75 3.51
C TYR A 3 11.56 -4.80 2.00
N ALA A 4 10.92 -3.89 1.25
CA ALA A 4 11.04 -3.91 -0.20
C ALA A 4 12.47 -3.54 -0.67
N ALA A 5 13.28 -2.94 0.21
CA ALA A 5 14.72 -2.78 0.00
C ALA A 5 15.44 -4.13 -0.22
N ILE A 6 14.90 -5.25 0.26
CA ILE A 6 15.51 -6.58 0.06
C ILE A 6 15.63 -6.95 -1.42
N TYR A 7 14.78 -6.39 -2.30
CA TYR A 7 14.89 -6.60 -3.75
C TYR A 7 16.16 -6.00 -4.35
N ALA A 8 16.87 -5.14 -3.61
CA ALA A 8 18.19 -4.67 -4.00
C ALA A 8 19.23 -5.80 -4.04
N LEU A 9 19.05 -6.87 -3.25
CA LEU A 9 19.93 -8.05 -3.25
C LEU A 9 19.83 -8.87 -4.55
N PRO A 10 18.65 -9.36 -4.98
CA PRO A 10 18.54 -10.02 -6.27
C PRO A 10 18.88 -9.08 -7.44
N GLY A 11 18.69 -7.77 -7.29
CA GLY A 11 19.18 -6.80 -8.27
C GLY A 11 20.69 -6.72 -8.35
N LEU A 12 21.40 -6.72 -7.22
CA LEU A 12 22.86 -6.80 -7.20
C LEU A 12 23.36 -8.11 -7.81
N VAL A 13 22.73 -9.25 -7.48
CA VAL A 13 23.08 -10.56 -8.06
C VAL A 13 22.89 -10.52 -9.57
N LEU A 14 21.77 -10.01 -10.05
CA LEU A 14 21.49 -9.89 -11.48
C LEU A 14 22.51 -8.98 -12.18
N LEU A 15 22.89 -7.86 -11.56
CA LEU A 15 23.94 -6.98 -12.07
C LEU A 15 25.29 -7.70 -12.20
N ILE A 16 25.71 -8.43 -11.16
CA ILE A 16 26.95 -9.21 -11.16
C ILE A 16 26.91 -10.27 -12.26
N VAL A 17 25.80 -11.01 -12.38
CA VAL A 17 25.64 -12.06 -13.40
C VAL A 17 25.72 -11.46 -14.81
N ILE A 18 24.99 -10.38 -15.10
CA ILE A 18 24.99 -9.78 -16.43
C ILE A 18 26.38 -9.22 -16.76
N THR A 19 27.01 -8.50 -15.83
CA THR A 19 28.36 -7.94 -16.04
C THR A 19 29.39 -9.04 -16.26
N ARG A 20 29.36 -10.15 -15.50
CA ARG A 20 30.30 -11.26 -15.66
C ARG A 20 30.12 -12.03 -16.97
N VAL A 21 28.87 -12.29 -17.37
CA VAL A 21 28.56 -13.13 -18.54
C VAL A 21 28.70 -12.34 -19.84
N TRP A 22 28.22 -11.10 -19.88
CA TRP A 22 28.07 -10.33 -21.11
C TRP A 22 29.08 -9.18 -21.24
N TYR A 23 29.69 -8.74 -20.14
CA TYR A 23 30.63 -7.62 -20.10
C TYR A 23 31.88 -7.97 -19.30
N ALA A 24 32.54 -9.09 -19.61
CA ALA A 24 33.64 -9.65 -18.80
C ALA A 24 34.77 -8.66 -18.47
N GLU A 25 35.00 -7.65 -19.33
CA GLU A 25 35.95 -6.54 -19.13
C GLU A 25 35.51 -5.54 -18.05
N THR A 26 34.20 -5.43 -17.78
CA THR A 26 33.61 -4.52 -16.79
C THR A 26 33.56 -5.19 -15.42
N ARG A 27 34.61 -5.02 -14.63
CA ARG A 27 34.62 -5.51 -13.24
C ARG A 27 33.96 -4.49 -12.31
N LEU A 28 32.95 -4.93 -11.57
CA LEU A 28 32.42 -4.16 -10.44
C LEU A 28 33.52 -4.05 -9.38
N PRO A 29 33.96 -2.83 -9.01
CA PRO A 29 35.02 -2.67 -8.05
C PRO A 29 34.54 -3.15 -6.67
N LEU A 30 35.38 -3.90 -5.95
CA LEU A 30 35.06 -4.39 -4.61
C LEU A 30 34.62 -3.26 -3.67
N LYS A 31 35.22 -2.08 -3.81
CA LYS A 31 34.83 -0.86 -3.09
C LYS A 31 33.35 -0.50 -3.30
N ALA A 32 32.83 -0.62 -4.52
CA ALA A 32 31.40 -0.35 -4.78
C ALA A 32 30.50 -1.39 -4.13
N LEU A 33 30.89 -2.67 -4.12
CA LEU A 33 30.16 -3.72 -3.41
C LEU A 33 30.14 -3.49 -1.89
N ILE A 34 31.28 -3.06 -1.32
CA ILE A 34 31.39 -2.71 0.09
C ILE A 34 30.50 -1.52 0.42
N TRP A 35 30.55 -0.44 -0.38
CA TRP A 35 29.71 0.74 -0.16
C TRP A 35 28.21 0.41 -0.28
N PHE A 36 27.84 -0.38 -1.29
CA PHE A 36 26.46 -0.81 -1.47
C PHE A 36 25.99 -1.69 -0.31
N GLY A 37 26.75 -2.73 0.05
CA GLY A 37 26.40 -3.65 1.13
C GLY A 37 26.39 -2.97 2.50
N GLY A 38 27.40 -2.16 2.79
CA GLY A 38 27.50 -1.37 4.01
C GLY A 38 26.37 -0.35 4.13
N GLY A 39 26.07 0.37 3.04
CA GLY A 39 24.95 1.31 3.00
C GLY A 39 23.59 0.62 3.17
N PHE A 40 23.38 -0.52 2.51
CA PHE A 40 22.18 -1.33 2.68
C PHE A 40 22.01 -1.78 4.14
N LEU A 41 23.05 -2.37 4.74
CA LEU A 41 22.99 -2.86 6.13
C LEU A 41 22.78 -1.71 7.11
N LEU A 42 23.46 -0.58 6.92
CA LEU A 42 23.29 0.61 7.77
C LEU A 42 21.82 1.08 7.75
N LEU A 43 21.24 1.24 6.56
CA LEU A 43 19.86 1.72 6.39
C LEU A 43 18.82 0.67 6.81
N ALA A 44 19.09 -0.63 6.61
CA ALA A 44 18.18 -1.71 6.98
C ALA A 44 18.27 -2.05 8.49
N SER A 45 19.39 -1.73 9.15
CA SER A 45 19.68 -2.17 10.52
C SER A 45 18.58 -1.86 11.54
N PRO A 46 17.91 -0.69 11.56
CA PRO A 46 16.89 -0.43 12.57
C PRO A 46 15.69 -1.39 12.44
N ASN A 47 15.27 -1.68 11.20
CA ASN A 47 14.17 -2.60 10.94
C ASN A 47 14.57 -4.05 11.19
N LEU A 48 15.81 -4.43 10.88
CA LEU A 48 16.33 -5.77 11.14
C LEU A 48 16.45 -6.05 12.64
N ILE A 49 17.07 -5.12 13.40
CA ILE A 49 17.24 -5.24 14.86
C ILE A 49 15.88 -5.26 15.56
N TRP A 50 14.96 -4.36 15.18
CA TRP A 50 13.62 -4.35 15.76
C TRP A 50 12.89 -5.67 15.50
N ASN A 51 12.91 -6.18 14.26
CA ASN A 51 12.20 -7.42 13.95
C ASN A 51 12.83 -8.66 14.61
N LEU A 52 14.16 -8.67 14.78
CA LEU A 52 14.87 -9.72 15.53
C LEU A 52 14.51 -9.70 17.03
N SER A 53 14.29 -8.52 17.61
CA SER A 53 13.93 -8.35 19.02
C SER A 53 12.43 -8.54 19.32
N HIS A 54 11.61 -8.75 18.29
CA HIS A 54 10.14 -8.87 18.40
C HIS A 54 9.64 -10.11 17.63
N ASP A 55 10.32 -11.25 17.79
CA ASP A 55 9.92 -12.57 17.29
C ASP A 55 9.57 -12.63 15.79
N PHE A 56 10.24 -11.80 15.00
CA PHE A 56 9.98 -11.65 13.57
C PHE A 56 8.54 -11.25 13.21
N ALA A 57 7.85 -10.52 14.10
CA ALA A 57 6.44 -10.15 13.93
C ALA A 57 6.12 -9.58 12.53
N THR A 58 6.98 -8.74 11.96
CA THR A 58 6.71 -8.15 10.64
C THR A 58 6.90 -9.14 9.50
N VAL A 59 7.83 -10.09 9.61
CA VAL A 59 8.02 -11.14 8.60
C VAL A 59 6.83 -12.11 8.61
N ARG A 60 6.31 -12.44 9.80
CA ARG A 60 5.10 -13.26 9.95
C ARG A 60 3.90 -12.58 9.30
N HIS A 61 3.64 -11.31 9.65
CA HIS A 61 2.60 -10.51 9.01
C HIS A 61 2.79 -10.36 7.50
N LEU A 62 4.03 -10.30 6.99
CA LEU A 62 4.28 -10.27 5.55
C LEU A 62 3.88 -11.60 4.89
N GLY A 63 4.19 -12.73 5.53
CA GLY A 63 3.78 -14.06 5.07
C GLY A 63 2.25 -14.23 5.04
N ASP A 64 1.57 -13.73 6.08
CA ASP A 64 0.11 -13.72 6.17
C ASP A 64 -0.51 -12.84 5.07
N ASN A 65 0.04 -11.64 4.86
CA ASN A 65 -0.39 -10.72 3.80
C ASN A 65 -0.13 -11.26 2.39
N ALA A 66 0.98 -11.99 2.20
CA ALA A 66 1.29 -12.68 0.96
C ALA A 66 0.51 -13.99 0.80
N ASN A 67 -0.29 -14.36 1.81
CA ASN A 67 -1.13 -15.54 1.87
C ASN A 67 -0.38 -16.81 1.40
N LEU A 68 0.87 -16.96 1.87
CA LEU A 68 1.77 -18.03 1.44
C LEU A 68 1.24 -19.42 1.80
N ALA A 69 0.38 -19.52 2.81
CA ALA A 69 -0.24 -20.77 3.27
C ALA A 69 -1.40 -21.24 2.38
N ARG A 70 -2.02 -20.36 1.58
CA ARG A 70 -3.15 -20.71 0.69
C ARG A 70 -2.89 -20.17 -0.71
N GLN A 71 -2.16 -20.97 -1.50
CA GLN A 71 -1.83 -20.64 -2.89
C GLN A 71 -3.01 -20.94 -3.82
N SER A 72 -3.26 -20.06 -4.79
CA SER A 72 -4.40 -20.13 -5.71
C SER A 72 -4.01 -20.24 -7.19
N TYR A 73 -2.70 -20.31 -7.51
CA TYR A 73 -2.11 -20.55 -8.84
C TYR A 73 -2.96 -20.05 -10.03
N ASP A 74 -2.88 -18.76 -10.36
CA ASP A 74 -3.69 -18.15 -11.42
C ASP A 74 -2.87 -17.18 -12.29
N ILE A 75 -2.67 -17.52 -13.57
CA ILE A 75 -2.02 -16.65 -14.56
C ILE A 75 -2.81 -15.36 -14.78
N GLY A 76 -4.14 -15.42 -14.66
CA GLY A 76 -5.03 -14.27 -14.71
C GLY A 76 -4.66 -13.21 -13.67
N ASN A 77 -4.22 -13.62 -12.48
CA ASN A 77 -3.77 -12.70 -11.45
C ASN A 77 -2.44 -12.03 -11.80
N SER A 78 -1.48 -12.73 -12.43
CA SER A 78 -0.26 -12.10 -12.96
C SER A 78 -0.56 -11.09 -14.07
N ILE A 79 -1.48 -11.39 -14.98
CA ILE A 79 -1.90 -10.47 -16.04
C ILE A 79 -2.58 -9.23 -15.43
N ARG A 80 -3.50 -9.43 -14.48
CA ARG A 80 -4.15 -8.33 -13.73
C ARG A 80 -3.12 -7.49 -12.98
N PHE A 81 -2.11 -8.11 -12.39
CA PHE A 81 -1.04 -7.42 -11.68
C PHE A 81 -0.19 -6.53 -12.62
N ILE A 82 0.19 -7.04 -13.79
CA ILE A 82 0.89 -6.24 -14.82
C ILE A 82 -0.03 -5.11 -15.31
N GLY A 83 -1.31 -5.39 -15.56
CA GLY A 83 -2.31 -4.39 -15.90
C GLY A 83 -2.42 -3.29 -14.82
N ALA A 84 -2.36 -3.66 -13.54
CA ALA A 84 -2.38 -2.72 -12.43
C ALA A 84 -1.14 -1.79 -12.41
N GLN A 85 -0.02 -2.17 -13.03
CA GLN A 85 1.14 -1.29 -13.12
C GLN A 85 0.90 -0.07 -14.03
N PHE A 86 -0.02 -0.16 -14.99
CA PHE A 86 -0.48 1.00 -15.77
C PHE A 86 -1.20 2.02 -14.87
N LEU A 87 -1.83 1.59 -13.78
CA LEU A 87 -2.46 2.50 -12.83
C LEU A 87 -1.45 3.08 -11.84
N THR A 88 -0.46 2.29 -11.40
CA THR A 88 0.53 2.75 -10.41
C THR A 88 1.57 3.69 -10.99
N ALA A 89 2.14 3.37 -12.15
CA ALA A 89 3.11 4.22 -12.83
C ALA A 89 2.45 5.28 -13.72
N GLY A 90 1.21 5.06 -14.13
CA GLY A 90 0.46 5.90 -15.08
C GLY A 90 0.40 5.27 -16.47
N PRO A 91 -0.73 5.40 -17.19
CA PRO A 91 -1.06 4.52 -18.30
C PRO A 91 -0.07 4.65 -19.45
N LEU A 92 0.31 5.88 -19.81
CA LEU A 92 1.31 6.12 -20.86
C LEU A 92 2.73 5.88 -20.37
N VAL A 93 3.03 6.19 -19.10
CA VAL A 93 4.37 6.03 -18.53
C VAL A 93 4.76 4.55 -18.50
N PHE A 94 3.89 3.67 -17.99
CA PHE A 94 4.20 2.24 -17.94
C PHE A 94 4.32 1.63 -19.34
N ALA A 95 3.47 2.04 -20.29
CA ALA A 95 3.59 1.63 -21.68
C ALA A 95 4.97 1.97 -22.27
N LEU A 96 5.48 3.18 -21.99
CA LEU A 96 6.81 3.59 -22.43
C LEU A 96 7.92 2.83 -21.68
N MET A 97 7.76 2.54 -20.38
CA MET A 97 8.72 1.74 -19.61
C MET A 97 8.91 0.33 -20.21
N LEU A 98 7.83 -0.31 -20.68
CA LEU A 98 7.94 -1.57 -21.44
C LEU A 98 8.77 -1.41 -22.73
N GLY A 99 8.62 -0.28 -23.41
CA GLY A 99 9.45 0.08 -24.57
C GLY A 99 10.93 0.24 -24.22
N VAL A 100 11.23 0.77 -23.04
CA VAL A 100 12.62 0.91 -22.57
C VAL A 100 13.27 -0.44 -22.29
N PHE A 101 12.54 -1.43 -21.75
CA PHE A 101 13.02 -2.80 -21.61
C PHE A 101 13.39 -3.48 -22.95
N SER A 102 12.76 -3.07 -24.05
CA SER A 102 13.06 -3.60 -25.39
C SER A 102 14.36 -3.06 -26.00
N LEU A 103 14.97 -2.04 -25.37
CA LEU A 103 16.25 -1.51 -25.81
C LEU A 103 17.36 -2.51 -25.52
N ARG A 104 17.91 -3.09 -26.58
CA ARG A 104 19.16 -3.84 -26.50
C ARG A 104 20.31 -2.87 -26.48
N THR A 105 20.90 -2.66 -25.31
CA THR A 105 21.98 -1.69 -25.12
C THR A 105 23.02 -2.26 -24.18
N ALA A 106 24.27 -2.06 -24.56
CA ALA A 106 25.44 -2.51 -23.84
C ALA A 106 25.93 -1.54 -22.75
N ALA A 107 25.26 -0.40 -22.60
CA ALA A 107 25.70 0.60 -21.64
C ALA A 107 25.53 0.10 -20.20
N ALA A 108 26.60 0.18 -19.41
CA ALA A 108 26.62 -0.24 -18.01
C ALA A 108 25.49 0.39 -17.18
N THR A 109 25.14 1.65 -17.47
CA THR A 109 24.01 2.35 -16.83
C THR A 109 22.67 1.65 -17.07
N HIS A 110 22.41 1.14 -18.28
CA HIS A 110 21.15 0.45 -18.57
C HIS A 110 21.10 -0.94 -17.94
N VAL A 111 22.23 -1.63 -17.90
CA VAL A 111 22.36 -2.90 -17.17
C VAL A 111 22.06 -2.69 -15.69
N LEU A 112 22.58 -1.62 -15.09
CA LEU A 112 22.28 -1.24 -13.71
C LEU A 112 20.77 -0.99 -13.53
N LEU A 113 20.18 -0.14 -14.36
CA LEU A 113 18.76 0.21 -14.25
C LEU A 113 17.87 -1.02 -14.43
N PHE A 114 18.16 -1.87 -15.41
CA PHE A 114 17.49 -3.15 -15.60
C PHE A 114 17.61 -4.06 -14.37
N ALA A 115 18.83 -4.22 -13.85
CA ALA A 115 19.10 -5.09 -12.73
C ALA A 115 18.35 -4.67 -11.46
N PHE A 116 18.12 -3.37 -11.26
CA PHE A 116 17.37 -2.87 -10.10
C PHE A 116 15.86 -2.71 -10.34
N SER A 117 15.37 -2.72 -11.58
CA SER A 117 13.93 -2.68 -11.87
C SER A 117 13.30 -4.06 -12.12
N ALA A 118 14.01 -4.97 -12.77
CA ALA A 118 13.44 -6.24 -13.21
C ALA A 118 13.09 -7.19 -12.06
N PRO A 119 13.95 -7.40 -11.03
CA PRO A 119 13.66 -8.36 -9.97
C PRO A 119 12.39 -8.04 -9.17
N PRO A 120 12.14 -6.81 -8.69
CA PRO A 120 10.88 -6.52 -7.99
C PRO A 120 9.65 -6.81 -8.86
N LEU A 121 9.67 -6.43 -10.15
CA LEU A 121 8.56 -6.71 -11.07
C LEU A 121 8.35 -8.21 -11.28
N LEU A 122 9.41 -8.96 -11.54
CA LEU A 122 9.33 -10.40 -11.78
C LEU A 122 8.89 -11.16 -10.53
N ILE A 123 9.48 -10.84 -9.38
CA ILE A 123 9.15 -11.49 -8.10
C ILE A 123 7.68 -11.23 -7.74
N ILE A 124 7.20 -9.99 -7.86
CA ILE A 124 5.80 -9.70 -7.52
C ILE A 124 4.84 -10.25 -8.59
N THR A 125 5.23 -10.32 -9.86
CA THR A 125 4.41 -10.97 -10.89
C THR A 125 4.28 -12.47 -10.63
N LEU A 126 5.36 -13.12 -10.18
CA LEU A 126 5.34 -14.50 -9.72
C LEU A 126 4.51 -14.65 -8.43
N GLN A 127 4.65 -13.72 -7.48
CA GLN A 127 3.80 -13.71 -6.29
C GLN A 127 2.31 -13.62 -6.69
N ALA A 128 1.96 -12.77 -7.64
CA ALA A 128 0.60 -12.63 -8.17
C ALA A 128 0.05 -13.94 -8.76
N PHE A 129 0.93 -14.78 -9.33
CA PHE A 129 0.55 -16.12 -9.80
C PHE A 129 0.23 -17.03 -8.60
N LEU A 130 1.07 -17.02 -7.57
CA LEU A 130 0.92 -17.88 -6.39
C LEU A 130 -0.27 -17.48 -5.51
N SER A 131 -0.50 -16.19 -5.35
CA SER A 131 -1.59 -15.60 -4.55
C SER A 131 -1.87 -14.17 -4.98
N GLU A 132 -2.98 -13.56 -4.54
CA GLU A 132 -3.27 -12.17 -4.86
C GLU A 132 -2.13 -11.23 -4.42
N ALA A 133 -1.75 -10.29 -5.29
CA ALA A 133 -0.71 -9.30 -5.03
C ALA A 133 -1.24 -7.89 -5.21
N ASN A 134 -0.92 -6.99 -4.28
CA ASN A 134 -1.33 -5.60 -4.40
C ASN A 134 -0.51 -4.87 -5.45
N ALA A 135 -1.16 -3.98 -6.21
CA ALA A 135 -0.55 -3.24 -7.32
C ALA A 135 0.71 -2.46 -6.89
N ASN A 136 0.72 -1.93 -5.65
CA ASN A 136 1.81 -1.13 -5.10
C ASN A 136 3.04 -1.96 -4.66
N TRP A 137 2.99 -3.29 -4.70
CA TRP A 137 4.10 -4.13 -4.22
C TRP A 137 5.35 -4.05 -5.12
N ALA A 138 5.22 -3.73 -6.40
CA ALA A 138 6.35 -3.53 -7.31
C ALA A 138 6.87 -2.08 -7.36
N LEU A 139 6.42 -1.19 -6.47
CA LEU A 139 6.81 0.23 -6.53
C LEU A 139 8.32 0.45 -6.36
N THR A 140 9.05 -0.50 -5.77
CA THR A 140 10.51 -0.48 -5.68
C THR A 140 11.24 -0.59 -7.01
N ALA A 141 10.59 -1.09 -8.07
CA ALA A 141 11.15 -1.04 -9.42
C ALA A 141 11.13 0.39 -10.01
N MET A 142 10.22 1.24 -9.53
CA MET A 142 9.92 2.52 -10.17
C MET A 142 11.08 3.52 -10.20
N PRO A 143 11.90 3.71 -9.14
CA PRO A 143 13.02 4.64 -9.21
C PRO A 143 13.96 4.35 -10.39
N ALA A 144 14.33 3.08 -10.59
CA ALA A 144 15.18 2.68 -11.72
C ALA A 144 14.47 2.87 -13.07
N LEU A 145 13.18 2.50 -13.18
CA LEU A 145 12.42 2.68 -14.41
C LEU A 145 12.19 4.13 -14.79
N VAL A 146 11.92 5.00 -13.82
CA VAL A 146 11.72 6.43 -14.03
C VAL A 146 13.01 7.06 -14.53
N LEU A 147 14.15 6.74 -13.91
CA LEU A 147 15.46 7.21 -14.37
C LEU A 147 15.76 6.70 -15.79
N TRP A 148 15.48 5.43 -16.07
CA TRP A 148 15.71 4.86 -17.39
C TRP A 148 14.83 5.49 -18.47
N LEU A 149 13.55 5.72 -18.16
CA LEU A 149 12.63 6.42 -19.05
C LEU A 149 13.04 7.88 -19.27
N ALA A 150 13.59 8.55 -18.26
CA ALA A 150 14.04 9.95 -18.37
C ALA A 150 15.24 10.11 -19.31
N ILE A 151 16.18 9.17 -19.32
CA ILE A 151 17.35 9.19 -20.21
C ILE A 151 17.07 8.64 -21.61
N TRP A 152 16.00 7.85 -21.78
CA TRP A 152 15.67 7.20 -23.05
C TRP A 152 15.55 8.14 -24.26
N PRO A 153 14.94 9.34 -24.14
CA PRO A 153 14.84 10.27 -25.26
C PRO A 153 16.18 10.87 -25.71
N SER A 154 17.17 10.98 -24.82
CA SER A 154 18.50 11.51 -25.17
C SER A 154 19.42 10.48 -25.81
N GLN A 155 19.02 9.21 -25.86
CA GLN A 155 19.82 8.15 -26.46
C GLN A 155 19.76 8.26 -27.98
N VAL A 156 20.90 8.61 -28.58
CA VAL A 156 21.14 8.34 -29.99
C VAL A 156 21.33 6.84 -30.09
N SER A 157 20.31 6.15 -30.59
CA SER A 157 20.41 4.72 -30.85
C SER A 157 21.50 4.54 -31.90
N ASP A 158 22.59 3.87 -31.54
CA ASP A 158 23.68 3.45 -32.42
C ASP A 158 23.16 2.32 -33.34
N LEU A 159 22.15 2.66 -34.14
CA LEU A 159 21.53 1.81 -35.15
C LEU A 159 22.28 2.01 -36.46
N SER A 160 23.60 1.82 -36.43
CA SER A 160 24.46 1.82 -37.62
C SER A 160 24.16 0.66 -38.59
N GLN A 161 23.11 -0.15 -38.34
CA GLN A 161 22.80 -1.36 -39.12
C GLN A 161 21.35 -1.48 -39.60
N ARG A 162 20.49 -0.45 -39.45
CA ARG A 162 19.15 -0.47 -40.07
C ARG A 162 18.99 0.66 -41.10
N PRO A 163 18.70 0.35 -42.38
CA PRO A 163 18.32 1.35 -43.35
C PRO A 163 16.89 1.80 -43.04
N GLU A 164 16.74 2.80 -42.18
CA GLU A 164 15.42 3.38 -41.88
C GLU A 164 15.38 4.86 -42.24
N SER A 165 14.29 5.26 -42.89
CA SER A 165 14.04 6.53 -43.57
C SER A 165 13.89 7.78 -42.69
N THR A 166 14.10 7.68 -41.37
CA THR A 166 13.83 8.79 -40.44
C THR A 166 15.12 9.35 -39.84
N PRO A 167 15.42 10.65 -40.00
CA PRO A 167 16.64 11.23 -39.46
C PRO A 167 16.71 11.11 -37.93
N PRO A 168 17.92 10.87 -37.35
CA PRO A 168 18.10 10.59 -35.93
C PRO A 168 17.61 11.73 -35.01
N HIS A 169 17.72 12.98 -35.47
CA HIS A 169 17.21 14.16 -34.75
C HIS A 169 15.68 14.10 -34.55
N THR A 170 14.93 13.65 -35.56
CA THR A 170 13.47 13.53 -35.50
C THR A 170 13.02 12.45 -34.50
N ARG A 171 13.78 11.36 -34.36
CA ARG A 171 13.49 10.29 -33.38
C ARG A 171 13.65 10.75 -31.94
N CYS A 172 14.73 11.48 -31.65
CA CYS A 172 14.99 12.08 -30.33
C CYS A 172 13.84 13.04 -29.96
N LEU A 173 13.43 13.90 -30.90
CA LEU A 173 12.32 14.82 -30.69
C LEU A 173 10.99 14.10 -30.45
N THR A 174 10.68 13.05 -31.22
CA THR A 174 9.47 12.24 -31.02
C THR A 174 9.46 11.56 -29.65
N ARG A 175 10.57 10.92 -29.24
CA ARG A 175 10.66 10.29 -27.90
C ARG A 175 10.49 11.32 -26.78
N ARG A 176 11.10 12.51 -26.91
CA ARG A 176 10.95 13.61 -25.95
C ARG A 176 9.49 14.05 -25.84
N ARG A 177 8.80 14.20 -26.97
CA ARG A 177 7.36 14.53 -27.00
C ARG A 177 6.51 13.44 -26.35
N LEU A 178 6.78 12.16 -26.61
CA LEU A 178 6.06 11.05 -26.00
C LEU A 178 6.24 11.01 -24.48
N VAL A 179 7.48 11.11 -23.99
CA VAL A 179 7.78 11.15 -22.55
C VAL A 179 7.16 12.39 -21.91
N GLY A 180 7.26 13.55 -22.55
CA GLY A 180 6.64 14.79 -22.08
C GLY A 180 5.11 14.69 -21.99
N MET A 181 4.46 14.10 -23.00
CA MET A 181 3.02 13.84 -23.01
C MET A 181 2.63 12.86 -21.89
N ALA A 182 3.38 11.77 -21.71
CA ALA A 182 3.12 10.79 -20.66
C ALA A 182 3.23 11.42 -19.26
N ALA A 183 4.27 12.23 -19.02
CA ALA A 183 4.44 12.99 -17.79
C ALA A 183 3.30 14.01 -17.59
N GLY A 184 2.90 14.71 -18.64
CA GLY A 184 1.77 15.65 -18.62
C GLY A 184 0.44 14.99 -18.26
N VAL A 185 0.16 13.82 -18.83
CA VAL A 185 -1.04 13.01 -18.47
C VAL A 185 -0.99 12.62 -17.01
N ASN A 186 0.14 12.13 -16.49
CA ASN A 186 0.27 11.79 -15.08
C ASN A 186 0.11 13.01 -14.17
N ALA A 187 0.67 14.16 -14.53
CA ALA A 187 0.52 15.40 -13.77
C ALA A 187 -0.94 15.85 -13.71
N LEU A 188 -1.67 15.75 -14.83
CA LEU A 188 -3.10 16.02 -14.88
C LEU A 188 -3.90 15.06 -14.01
N LEU A 189 -3.67 13.75 -14.14
CA LEU A 189 -4.34 12.74 -13.32
C LEU A 189 -4.06 12.95 -11.82
N ALA A 190 -2.81 13.25 -11.46
CA ALA A 190 -2.43 13.56 -10.08
C ALA A 190 -3.16 14.80 -9.56
N ALA A 191 -3.23 15.88 -10.34
CA ALA A 191 -3.97 17.08 -9.98
C ALA A 191 -5.47 16.79 -9.77
N VAL A 192 -6.09 16.02 -10.67
CA VAL A 192 -7.48 15.58 -10.53
C VAL A 192 -7.69 14.77 -9.25
N LEU A 193 -6.83 13.81 -8.96
CA LEU A 193 -6.90 13.02 -7.72
C LEU A 193 -6.75 13.89 -6.46
N VAL A 194 -5.84 14.87 -6.48
CA VAL A 194 -5.69 15.84 -5.38
C VAL A 194 -6.98 16.64 -5.18
N VAL A 195 -7.60 17.14 -6.26
CA VAL A 195 -8.87 17.86 -6.18
C VAL A 195 -9.99 16.98 -5.63
N ILE A 196 -10.10 15.72 -6.09
CA ILE A 196 -11.10 14.76 -5.59
C ILE A 196 -10.91 14.49 -4.09
N CYS A 197 -9.67 14.26 -3.65
CA CYS A 197 -9.35 14.03 -2.25
C CYS A 197 -9.64 15.26 -1.38
N TRP A 198 -9.33 16.45 -1.89
CA TRP A 198 -9.59 17.71 -1.18
C TRP A 198 -11.08 18.02 -1.08
N ALA A 199 -11.84 17.83 -2.17
CA ALA A 199 -13.28 18.05 -2.19
C ALA A 199 -14.07 16.95 -1.46
N GLY A 200 -13.48 15.78 -1.22
CA GLY A 200 -14.18 14.62 -0.64
C GLY A 200 -15.28 14.07 -1.55
N SER A 201 -15.22 14.35 -2.86
CA SER A 201 -16.21 13.94 -3.85
C SER A 201 -15.61 13.98 -5.25
N MET A 202 -16.12 13.15 -6.16
CA MET A 202 -15.82 13.27 -7.59
C MET A 202 -16.81 14.21 -8.30
N GLY A 203 -17.66 14.91 -7.55
CA GLY A 203 -18.67 15.81 -8.11
C GLY A 203 -19.70 15.03 -8.95
N PRO A 204 -20.10 15.55 -10.13
CA PRO A 204 -21.11 14.91 -10.98
C PRO A 204 -20.75 13.51 -11.50
N ILE A 205 -19.46 13.15 -11.49
CA ILE A 205 -19.00 11.84 -11.97
C ILE A 205 -18.85 10.81 -10.84
N THR A 206 -19.32 11.12 -9.63
CA THR A 206 -19.27 10.17 -8.51
C THR A 206 -20.16 8.97 -8.80
N PRO A 207 -19.62 7.74 -8.89
CA PRO A 207 -20.44 6.56 -9.16
C PRO A 207 -21.28 6.22 -7.91
N GLU A 208 -22.37 5.48 -8.11
CA GLU A 208 -23.30 5.12 -7.01
C GLU A 208 -22.61 4.41 -5.83
N SER A 209 -21.55 3.66 -6.13
CA SER A 209 -20.76 2.92 -5.15
C SER A 209 -19.89 3.82 -4.27
N ASP A 210 -19.66 5.06 -4.69
CA ASP A 210 -18.75 6.08 -4.15
C ASP A 210 -17.37 5.52 -3.71
N PRO A 211 -16.28 5.77 -4.46
CA PRO A 211 -14.95 5.28 -4.12
C PRO A 211 -14.43 5.82 -2.78
N LEU A 212 -14.93 6.98 -2.35
CA LEU A 212 -14.59 7.64 -1.09
C LEU A 212 -15.50 7.22 0.07
N ARG A 213 -16.49 6.33 -0.13
CA ARG A 213 -17.43 5.91 0.93
C ARG A 213 -16.76 5.42 2.21
N ARG A 214 -15.58 4.80 2.10
CA ARG A 214 -14.82 4.29 3.25
C ARG A 214 -14.32 5.41 4.16
N LEU A 215 -14.25 6.64 3.67
CA LEU A 215 -13.83 7.85 4.38
C LEU A 215 -15.02 8.65 4.95
N ARG A 216 -16.27 8.26 4.66
CA ARG A 216 -17.48 8.98 5.08
C ARG A 216 -18.10 8.42 6.37
N GLY A 217 -18.86 9.26 7.06
CA GLY A 217 -19.72 8.92 8.21
C GLY A 217 -18.99 8.62 9.51
N TRP A 218 -17.70 8.95 9.60
CA TRP A 218 -16.93 8.74 10.83
C TRP A 218 -17.16 9.83 11.86
N HIS A 219 -17.39 11.07 11.41
CA HIS A 219 -17.77 12.17 12.29
C HIS A 219 -19.12 11.91 12.96
N ASP A 220 -20.13 11.56 12.16
CA ASP A 220 -21.48 11.26 12.65
C ASP A 220 -21.46 10.09 13.65
N LEU A 221 -20.74 9.01 13.33
CA LEU A 221 -20.51 7.91 14.26
C LEU A 221 -19.89 8.39 15.59
N ALA A 222 -18.89 9.27 15.54
CA ALA A 222 -18.25 9.79 16.76
C ALA A 222 -19.21 10.70 17.56
N VAL A 223 -20.06 11.49 16.89
CA VAL A 223 -21.09 12.31 17.53
C VAL A 223 -22.13 11.44 18.21
N ASP A 224 -22.66 10.43 17.50
CA ASP A 224 -23.65 9.49 18.03
C ASP A 224 -23.07 8.69 19.21
N THR A 225 -21.85 8.18 19.08
CA THR A 225 -21.14 7.49 20.17
C THR A 225 -20.98 8.40 21.38
N ARG A 226 -20.60 9.67 21.20
CA ARG A 226 -20.48 10.63 22.31
C ARG A 226 -21.83 10.90 22.98
N ALA A 227 -22.91 10.98 22.21
CA ALA A 227 -24.26 11.17 22.74
C ALA A 227 -24.66 10.00 23.65
N VAL A 228 -24.43 8.76 23.21
CA VAL A 228 -24.74 7.55 24.01
C VAL A 228 -23.83 7.46 25.24
N LEU A 229 -22.53 7.75 25.11
CA LEU A 229 -21.60 7.82 26.24
C LEU A 229 -22.08 8.82 27.30
N THR A 230 -22.50 10.01 26.88
CA THR A 230 -23.00 11.07 27.78
C THR A 230 -24.31 10.66 28.44
N MET A 231 -25.25 10.07 27.68
CA MET A 231 -26.55 9.63 28.18
C MET A 231 -26.44 8.59 29.30
N HIS A 232 -25.46 7.69 29.21
CA HIS A 232 -25.25 6.62 30.18
C HIS A 232 -24.15 6.91 31.21
N ASP A 233 -23.56 8.11 31.19
CA ASP A 233 -22.42 8.51 32.04
C ASP A 233 -21.24 7.52 31.92
N ALA A 234 -20.98 7.10 30.68
CA ALA A 234 -19.88 6.22 30.32
C ALA A 234 -18.73 7.03 29.71
N ARG A 235 -17.49 6.63 30.02
CA ARG A 235 -16.27 7.25 29.48
C ARG A 235 -15.42 6.29 28.66
N THR A 236 -15.94 5.11 28.39
CA THR A 236 -15.20 4.05 27.69
C THR A 236 -16.04 3.51 26.55
N VAL A 237 -15.43 3.45 25.36
CA VAL A 237 -16.03 2.86 24.18
C VAL A 237 -15.23 1.67 23.71
N ILE A 238 -15.91 0.55 23.45
CA ILE A 238 -15.32 -0.63 22.81
C ILE A 238 -15.63 -0.56 21.32
N ALA A 239 -14.59 -0.47 20.49
CA ALA A 239 -14.72 -0.43 19.04
C ALA A 239 -14.95 -1.84 18.45
N ASP A 240 -15.77 -1.94 17.40
CA ASP A 240 -16.10 -3.21 16.73
C ASP A 240 -14.93 -3.79 15.93
N ARG A 241 -14.00 -2.93 15.45
CA ARG A 241 -12.88 -3.33 14.60
C ARG A 241 -11.80 -2.25 14.56
N ARG A 242 -10.64 -2.63 14.03
CA ARG A 242 -9.50 -1.73 13.77
C ARG A 242 -9.89 -0.37 13.16
N ALA A 243 -10.81 -0.35 12.20
CA ALA A 243 -11.17 0.87 11.48
C ALA A 243 -11.95 1.89 12.35
N SER A 244 -12.91 1.43 13.16
CA SER A 244 -13.63 2.29 14.10
C SER A 244 -12.74 2.68 15.27
N ALA A 245 -11.91 1.77 15.78
CA ALA A 245 -10.92 2.08 16.82
C ALA A 245 -10.04 3.25 16.39
N ALA A 246 -9.41 3.16 15.21
CA ALA A 246 -8.54 4.20 14.69
C ALA A 246 -9.23 5.57 14.59
N LEU A 247 -10.48 5.60 14.14
CA LEU A 247 -11.20 6.85 13.88
C LEU A 247 -11.82 7.44 15.14
N LEU A 248 -12.28 6.62 16.07
CA LEU A 248 -12.69 7.10 17.39
C LEU A 248 -11.51 7.64 18.18
N HIS A 249 -10.33 6.99 18.14
CA HIS A 249 -9.11 7.55 18.74
C HIS A 249 -8.78 8.93 18.14
N TRP A 250 -8.91 9.09 16.83
CA TRP A 250 -8.73 10.39 16.19
C TRP A 250 -9.77 11.42 16.64
N HIS A 251 -11.05 11.06 16.70
CA HIS A 251 -12.12 12.00 17.09
C HIS A 251 -12.13 12.34 18.58
N PHE A 252 -11.59 11.47 19.43
CA PHE A 252 -11.58 11.60 20.88
C PHE A 252 -10.20 11.88 21.47
N TYR A 253 -9.21 12.22 20.63
CA TYR A 253 -7.80 12.39 21.02
C TYR A 253 -7.55 13.40 22.16
N ASP A 254 -8.38 14.44 22.24
CA ASP A 254 -8.32 15.50 23.25
C ASP A 254 -9.55 15.49 24.17
N SER A 255 -10.06 14.29 24.47
CA SER A 255 -11.19 14.12 25.37
C SER A 255 -10.91 13.06 26.43
N ASP A 256 -11.77 13.01 27.43
CA ASP A 256 -11.73 12.03 28.53
C ASP A 256 -12.33 10.66 28.17
N ILE A 257 -12.66 10.45 26.89
CA ILE A 257 -13.20 9.18 26.37
C ILE A 257 -12.06 8.23 26.03
N THR A 258 -12.04 7.08 26.69
CA THR A 258 -11.11 5.99 26.40
C THR A 258 -11.69 5.07 25.32
N VAL A 259 -10.94 4.84 24.25
CA VAL A 259 -11.29 3.89 23.19
C VAL A 259 -10.49 2.60 23.40
N LEU A 260 -11.18 1.47 23.48
CA LEU A 260 -10.61 0.13 23.66
C LEU A 260 -11.09 -0.81 22.56
N VAL A 261 -10.40 -1.94 22.38
CA VAL A 261 -10.78 -2.98 21.43
C VAL A 261 -10.91 -4.32 22.15
N HIS A 262 -12.01 -5.03 21.91
CA HIS A 262 -12.17 -6.39 22.42
C HIS A 262 -11.36 -7.36 21.55
N ASP A 263 -10.44 -8.08 22.18
CA ASP A 263 -9.67 -9.16 21.56
C ASP A 263 -10.30 -10.50 21.98
N ASP A 264 -11.00 -11.15 21.05
CA ASP A 264 -11.73 -12.40 21.31
C ASP A 264 -10.81 -13.62 21.44
N ASP A 265 -9.65 -13.64 20.76
CA ASP A 265 -8.79 -14.82 20.65
C ASP A 265 -7.48 -14.71 21.45
N GLY A 266 -7.20 -13.53 22.01
CA GLY A 266 -6.02 -13.25 22.82
C GLY A 266 -4.73 -13.11 22.01
N TYR A 267 -4.84 -13.06 20.68
CA TYR A 267 -3.74 -12.85 19.76
C TYR A 267 -3.95 -11.55 18.98
N PRO A 268 -3.33 -10.43 19.39
CA PRO A 268 -3.59 -9.14 18.77
C PRO A 268 -3.23 -9.18 17.28
N SER A 269 -4.26 -9.09 16.44
CA SER A 269 -4.17 -9.13 14.98
C SER A 269 -3.78 -7.78 14.39
N ASN A 270 -3.91 -6.71 15.18
CA ASN A 270 -3.61 -5.35 14.77
C ASN A 270 -3.10 -4.47 15.92
N HIS A 271 -2.58 -3.30 15.55
CA HIS A 271 -1.98 -2.33 16.48
C HIS A 271 -2.93 -1.87 17.60
N PHE A 272 -4.24 -1.78 17.36
CA PHE A 272 -5.18 -1.30 18.36
C PHE A 272 -5.49 -2.38 19.39
N GLU A 273 -5.63 -3.64 18.97
CA GLU A 273 -5.71 -4.78 19.91
C GLU A 273 -4.44 -4.87 20.76
N ALA A 274 -3.26 -4.70 20.16
CA ALA A 274 -1.99 -4.79 20.89
C ALA A 274 -1.77 -3.68 21.93
N ASN A 275 -2.20 -2.44 21.65
CA ASN A 275 -1.86 -1.28 22.47
C ASN A 275 -3.05 -0.67 23.24
N HIS A 276 -4.28 -0.99 22.82
CA HIS A 276 -5.51 -0.54 23.46
C HIS A 276 -6.46 -1.72 23.73
N PRO A 277 -5.97 -2.83 24.31
CA PRO A 277 -6.83 -3.97 24.61
C PRO A 277 -7.85 -3.57 25.68
N TRP A 278 -9.08 -4.02 25.49
CA TRP A 278 -10.06 -4.00 26.55
C TRP A 278 -9.69 -5.06 27.60
N ALA A 279 -9.79 -4.68 28.87
CA ALA A 279 -9.70 -5.59 30.01
C ALA A 279 -10.84 -5.28 30.98
N PRO A 280 -11.57 -6.28 31.49
CA PRO A 280 -12.74 -6.05 32.34
C PRO A 280 -12.35 -5.35 33.66
N THR A 281 -13.15 -4.36 34.04
CA THR A 281 -13.01 -3.53 35.22
C THR A 281 -14.40 -3.41 35.89
N PRO A 282 -14.62 -4.03 37.05
CA PRO A 282 -15.93 -4.06 37.69
C PRO A 282 -16.55 -2.67 37.88
N GLY A 283 -17.82 -2.52 37.52
CA GLY A 283 -18.58 -1.29 37.65
C GLY A 283 -18.29 -0.24 36.56
N ARG A 284 -17.42 -0.53 35.60
CA ARG A 284 -17.13 0.41 34.50
C ARG A 284 -18.32 0.46 33.55
N ARG A 285 -18.84 1.67 33.34
CA ARG A 285 -19.86 1.93 32.32
C ARG A 285 -19.21 2.08 30.96
N ILE A 286 -19.72 1.35 29.99
CA ILE A 286 -19.17 1.31 28.65
C ILE A 286 -20.25 1.48 27.57
N VAL A 287 -19.79 1.83 26.37
CA VAL A 287 -20.57 1.72 25.13
C VAL A 287 -19.80 0.84 24.17
N ALA A 288 -20.39 -0.24 23.65
CA ALA A 288 -19.78 -1.07 22.64
C ALA A 288 -20.41 -0.85 21.27
N LEU A 289 -19.57 -0.74 20.25
CA LEU A 289 -19.97 -0.71 18.85
C LEU A 289 -20.12 -2.15 18.36
N HIS A 290 -21.18 -2.43 17.61
CA HIS A 290 -21.35 -3.71 16.96
C HIS A 290 -22.09 -3.60 15.62
N ALA A 291 -21.80 -4.52 14.70
CA ALA A 291 -22.39 -4.52 13.37
C ALA A 291 -23.80 -5.14 13.33
N HIS A 292 -24.18 -5.89 14.36
CA HIS A 292 -25.44 -6.61 14.46
C HIS A 292 -26.36 -6.02 15.54
N GLU A 293 -27.66 -6.28 15.42
CA GLU A 293 -28.70 -5.84 16.35
C GLU A 293 -28.63 -6.51 17.72
N THR A 294 -27.82 -7.56 17.85
CA THR A 294 -27.57 -8.25 19.12
C THR A 294 -26.34 -7.68 19.81
N PRO A 295 -26.34 -7.57 21.15
CA PRO A 295 -25.15 -7.15 21.88
C PRO A 295 -23.94 -8.03 21.58
N PRO A 296 -22.71 -7.49 21.63
CA PRO A 296 -21.51 -8.28 21.45
C PRO A 296 -21.35 -9.29 22.60
N ALA A 297 -20.75 -10.44 22.29
CA ALA A 297 -20.63 -11.58 23.20
C ALA A 297 -19.54 -11.39 24.28
N ILE A 298 -19.57 -10.26 24.99
CA ILE A 298 -18.66 -9.93 26.09
C ILE A 298 -19.30 -10.36 27.40
N GLY A 299 -19.00 -11.58 27.85
CA GLY A 299 -19.73 -12.24 28.95
C GLY A 299 -19.62 -11.56 30.33
N THR A 300 -18.69 -10.62 30.51
CA THR A 300 -18.54 -9.84 31.74
C THR A 300 -19.36 -8.55 31.73
N VAL A 301 -20.06 -8.22 30.64
CA VAL A 301 -20.83 -6.97 30.54
C VAL A 301 -22.32 -7.28 30.64
N LEU A 302 -22.99 -6.58 31.55
CA LEU A 302 -24.44 -6.53 31.62
C LEU A 302 -24.95 -5.43 30.69
N TRP A 303 -25.53 -5.83 29.57
CA TRP A 303 -26.06 -4.92 28.55
C TRP A 303 -27.42 -4.34 28.96
N ASN A 304 -27.61 -3.06 28.67
CA ASN A 304 -28.91 -2.42 28.77
C ASN A 304 -29.82 -2.90 27.64
N ALA A 305 -31.14 -2.89 27.88
CA ALA A 305 -32.13 -3.28 26.87
C ALA A 305 -32.24 -2.25 25.72
N GLU A 306 -31.99 -0.97 26.02
CA GLU A 306 -32.02 0.09 25.03
C GLU A 306 -30.73 0.07 24.20
N THR A 307 -30.90 0.07 22.87
CA THR A 307 -29.80 0.11 21.91
C THR A 307 -29.98 1.35 21.03
N ALA A 308 -28.91 2.12 20.88
CA ALA A 308 -28.89 3.23 19.93
C ALA A 308 -28.32 2.77 18.58
N LEU A 309 -28.74 3.42 17.50
CA LEU A 309 -28.27 3.14 16.15
C LEU A 309 -27.61 4.37 15.55
N SER A 310 -26.33 4.24 15.17
CA SER A 310 -25.68 5.21 14.29
C SER A 310 -25.84 4.71 12.85
N ASP A 311 -26.58 5.45 12.02
CA ASP A 311 -26.80 5.14 10.61
C ASP A 311 -26.53 6.36 9.75
N THR A 312 -25.37 6.37 9.09
CA THR A 312 -24.99 7.43 8.18
C THR A 312 -24.92 6.90 6.76
N LYS A 313 -25.62 7.56 5.83
CA LYS A 313 -25.50 7.27 4.40
C LYS A 313 -24.09 7.60 3.89
N ILE A 314 -23.37 6.60 3.36
CA ILE A 314 -22.00 6.75 2.85
C ILE A 314 -21.89 6.57 1.33
N ALA A 315 -22.93 6.04 0.69
CA ALA A 315 -23.08 5.91 -0.75
C ALA A 315 -24.58 5.82 -1.10
N GLN A 316 -24.94 5.78 -2.38
CA GLN A 316 -26.34 5.80 -2.80
C GLN A 316 -27.18 4.67 -2.18
N ASN A 317 -26.62 3.45 -2.20
CA ASN A 317 -27.27 2.22 -1.68
C ASN A 317 -26.49 1.63 -0.50
N ARG A 318 -25.76 2.45 0.26
CA ARG A 318 -24.98 1.95 1.39
C ARG A 318 -24.89 2.96 2.53
N SER A 319 -25.12 2.46 3.73
CA SER A 319 -24.88 3.19 4.97
C SER A 319 -23.76 2.55 5.78
N ARG A 320 -23.14 3.37 6.63
CA ARG A 320 -22.38 2.92 7.79
C ARG A 320 -23.37 2.81 8.94
N ARG A 321 -23.75 1.58 9.25
CA ARG A 321 -24.66 1.25 10.32
C ARG A 321 -23.90 0.53 11.42
N LEU A 322 -23.94 1.07 12.64
CA LEU A 322 -23.38 0.44 13.83
C LEU A 322 -24.35 0.64 14.99
N TYR A 323 -24.59 -0.43 15.72
CA TYR A 323 -25.37 -0.44 16.94
C TYR A 323 -24.46 -0.08 18.11
N LEU A 324 -24.98 0.76 19.00
CA LEU A 324 -24.30 1.28 20.18
C LEU A 324 -25.00 0.70 21.40
N PHE A 325 -24.35 -0.27 22.03
CA PHE A 325 -24.86 -0.97 23.21
C PHE A 325 -24.23 -0.35 24.45
N SER A 326 -25.05 0.19 25.35
CA SER A 326 -24.57 0.61 26.67
C SER A 326 -24.62 -0.55 27.65
N GLY A 327 -23.66 -0.61 28.55
CA GLY A 327 -23.57 -1.68 29.53
C GLY A 327 -22.69 -1.33 30.71
N ILE A 328 -22.71 -2.20 31.71
CA ILE A 328 -21.88 -2.10 32.91
C ILE A 328 -21.13 -3.42 33.08
N GLU A 329 -19.82 -3.33 33.26
CA GLU A 329 -18.93 -4.45 33.58
C GLU A 329 -19.05 -4.93 35.03
#